data_AF-A0A6J5DME7-F1
#
_entry.id   AF-A0A6J5DME7-F1
#
_cell.length_a   1.000
_cell.length_b   1.000
_cell.length_c   1.000
_cell.angle_alpha   90.00
_cell.angle_beta   90.00
_cell.angle_gamma   90.00
#
_symmetry.space_group_name_H-M   'P 1'
#
loop_
_entity.id
_entity.type
_entity.pdbx_description
1 polymer ?
#
loop_
_entity_poly.entity_id
_entity_poly.type
_entity_poly.pdbx_seq_one_letter_code
_entity_poly.pdbx_strand_id
1 'polypeptide(L)'
;MSKYETLDQLILDRIGETPAPGLLTPATPVPFLLLSANSAISAESERLAQIEKTEARHGKSTAPGWRIINRRLQALRKTERIRSTSRGWVLVDEAA
;
A
#
# COMPACT_ATOMS: atom_id res chain seq x y z
N MET A 1 -13.15 -6.31 10.67
CA MET A 1 -12.61 -5.12 9.96
C MET A 1 -11.21 -4.87 10.47
N SER A 2 -10.20 -4.91 9.59
CA SER A 2 -8.82 -4.60 9.98
C SER A 2 -8.67 -3.08 10.08
N LYS A 3 -7.94 -2.56 11.08
CA LYS A 3 -7.68 -1.11 11.15
C LYS A 3 -6.95 -0.55 9.93
N TYR A 4 -6.35 -1.41 9.11
CA TYR A 4 -5.62 -1.04 7.89
C TYR A 4 -6.47 -1.05 6.62
N GLU A 5 -7.76 -1.41 6.70
CA GLU A 5 -8.62 -1.63 5.54
C GLU A 5 -8.73 -0.39 4.63
N THR A 6 -8.88 0.80 5.22
CA THR A 6 -8.89 2.07 4.49
C THR A 6 -7.57 2.32 3.76
N LEU A 7 -6.43 2.10 4.42
CA LEU A 7 -5.11 2.27 3.80
C LEU A 7 -4.88 1.25 2.68
N ASP A 8 -5.31 0.01 2.87
CA ASP A 8 -5.21 -1.04 1.86
C ASP A 8 -6.02 -0.66 0.61
N GLN A 9 -7.25 -0.18 0.77
CA GLN A 9 -8.09 0.25 -0.34
C GLN A 9 -7.46 1.42 -1.10
N LEU A 10 -6.97 2.45 -0.39
CA LEU A 10 -6.28 3.59 -1.03
C LEU A 10 -5.04 3.16 -1.82
N ILE A 11 -4.26 2.20 -1.30
CA ILE A 11 -3.10 1.65 -2.02
C ILE A 11 -3.54 0.92 -3.29
N LEU A 12 -4.60 0.12 -3.22
CA LEU A 12 -5.09 -0.66 -4.35
C LEU A 12 -5.72 0.22 -5.42
N ASP A 13 -6.53 1.20 -5.01
CA ASP A 13 -7.11 2.20 -5.92
C ASP A 13 -5.98 2.92 -6.65
N ARG A 14 -4.93 3.35 -5.93
CA ARG A 14 -3.81 4.04 -6.56
C ARG A 14 -3.02 3.19 -7.56
N ILE A 15 -2.87 1.89 -7.27
CA ILE A 15 -2.21 0.95 -8.19
C ILE A 15 -3.13 0.61 -9.36
N GLY A 16 -4.45 0.52 -9.15
CA GLY A 16 -5.46 0.18 -10.16
C GLY A 16 -5.91 1.34 -11.06
N GLU A 17 -5.80 2.59 -10.60
CA GLU A 17 -5.89 3.79 -11.44
C GLU A 17 -4.84 3.80 -12.54
N THR A 18 -3.75 3.07 -12.34
CA THR A 18 -2.77 2.84 -13.38
C THR A 18 -3.30 1.70 -14.26
N PRO A 19 -3.52 1.93 -15.56
CA PRO A 19 -4.20 0.96 -16.39
C PRO A 19 -3.50 -0.41 -16.32
N ALA A 20 -4.23 -1.40 -15.82
CA ALA A 20 -4.00 -2.80 -16.12
C ALA A 20 -5.17 -3.25 -17.01
N PRO A 21 -4.92 -3.47 -18.31
CA PRO A 21 -5.83 -4.36 -19.02
C PRO A 21 -5.11 -5.27 -20.00
N GLY A 22 -5.80 -6.35 -20.40
CA GLY A 22 -5.44 -7.35 -21.42
C GLY A 22 -5.14 -6.79 -22.82
N LEU A 23 -4.13 -5.95 -22.91
CA LEU A 23 -3.50 -5.43 -24.09
C LEU A 23 -1.99 -5.58 -23.89
N LEU A 24 -1.25 -5.66 -24.99
CA LEU A 24 0.18 -5.98 -25.10
C LEU A 24 1.13 -4.93 -24.44
N THR A 25 0.69 -4.22 -23.40
CA THR A 25 1.44 -3.24 -22.61
C THR A 25 1.59 -3.72 -21.17
N PRO A 26 2.80 -3.76 -20.60
CA PRO A 26 2.97 -4.15 -19.21
C PRO A 26 2.27 -3.14 -18.30
N ALA A 27 1.43 -3.62 -17.38
CA ALA A 27 0.86 -2.82 -16.29
C ALA A 27 1.95 -1.91 -15.71
N THR A 28 1.73 -0.59 -15.74
CA THR A 28 2.78 0.36 -15.39
C THR A 28 3.04 0.27 -13.88
N PRO A 29 4.24 -0.12 -13.43
CA PRO A 29 4.49 -0.28 -12.00
C PRO A 29 4.48 1.06 -11.29
N VAL A 30 3.76 1.14 -10.17
CA VAL A 30 3.72 2.33 -9.32
C VAL A 30 4.89 2.28 -8.33
N PRO A 31 5.87 3.21 -8.41
CA PRO A 31 7.00 3.23 -7.48
C PRO A 31 6.55 3.55 -6.05
N PHE A 32 7.27 3.03 -5.05
CA PHE A 32 7.00 3.32 -3.64
C PHE A 32 6.93 4.83 -3.34
N LEU A 33 7.81 5.62 -3.95
CA LEU A 33 7.85 7.07 -3.75
C LEU A 33 6.52 7.75 -4.15
N LEU A 34 5.89 7.31 -5.25
CA LEU A 34 4.61 7.85 -5.68
C LEU A 34 3.45 7.45 -4.76
N LEU A 35 3.52 6.24 -4.18
CA LEU A 35 2.56 5.81 -3.16
C LEU A 35 2.72 6.62 -1.88
N SER A 36 3.95 6.81 -1.40
CA SER A 36 4.22 7.59 -0.18
C SER A 36 3.96 9.09 -0.34
N ALA A 37 4.06 9.63 -1.55
CA ALA A 37 3.80 11.04 -1.84
C ALA A 37 2.31 11.35 -2.05
N ASN A 38 1.46 10.33 -2.23
CA ASN A 38 0.02 10.52 -2.34
C ASN A 38 -0.53 11.05 -1.00
N SER A 39 -1.31 12.14 -1.05
CA SER A 39 -1.79 12.83 0.15
C SER A 39 -2.75 11.97 0.99
N ALA A 40 -3.63 11.20 0.35
CA ALA A 40 -4.57 10.32 1.06
C ALA A 40 -3.84 9.14 1.73
N ILE A 41 -2.93 8.48 1.01
CA ILE A 41 -2.14 7.36 1.53
C ILE A 41 -1.23 7.84 2.68
N SER A 42 -0.53 8.97 2.50
CA SER A 42 0.36 9.51 3.52
C SER A 42 -0.40 9.93 4.79
N ALA A 43 -1.49 10.68 4.65
CA ALA A 43 -2.30 11.11 5.80
C ALA A 43 -2.86 9.92 6.59
N GLU A 44 -3.40 8.91 5.90
CA GLU A 44 -3.94 7.72 6.56
C GLU A 44 -2.83 6.88 7.20
N SER A 45 -1.67 6.77 6.56
CA SER A 45 -0.53 6.07 7.14
C SER A 45 0.00 6.74 8.41
N GLU A 46 -0.02 8.08 8.47
CA GLU A 46 0.41 8.83 9.66
C GLU A 46 -0.61 8.69 10.79
N ARG A 47 -1.90 8.73 10.48
CA ARG A 47 -2.98 8.44 11.44
C ARG A 47 -2.79 7.05 12.07
N LEU A 48 -2.48 6.04 11.26
CA LEU A 48 -2.22 4.68 11.72
C LEU A 48 -0.94 4.55 12.53
N ALA A 49 0.12 5.28 12.16
CA ALA A 49 1.35 5.35 12.95
C ALA A 49 1.06 5.88 14.37
N GLN A 50 0.24 6.92 14.48
CA GLN A 50 -0.14 7.49 15.77
C GLN A 50 -1.04 6.55 16.60
N ILE A 51 -1.95 5.81 15.95
CA ILE A 51 -2.75 4.77 16.61
C ILE A 51 -1.82 3.66 17.15
N GLU A 52 -0.90 3.15 16.34
CA GLU A 52 0.05 2.12 16.78
C GLU A 52 0.96 2.61 17.91
N LYS A 53 1.33 3.90 17.90
CA LYS A 53 2.09 4.52 18.99
C LYS A 53 1.30 4.55 20.29
N THR A 54 0.01 4.83 20.21
CA THR A 54 -0.91 4.86 21.36
C THR A 54 -1.15 3.45 21.91
N GLU A 55 -1.27 2.45 21.03
CA GLU A 55 -1.44 1.03 21.42
C GLU A 55 -0.15 0.37 21.91
N ALA A 56 1.02 0.96 21.64
CA ALA A 56 2.29 0.39 22.04
C ALA A 56 2.43 0.37 23.57
N ARG A 57 2.61 -0.83 24.14
CA ARG A 57 2.71 -1.11 25.59
C ARG A 57 3.78 -0.29 26.34
N HIS A 58 4.70 0.35 25.61
CA HIS A 58 5.75 1.22 26.16
C HIS A 58 5.87 2.57 25.41
N GLY A 59 4.86 2.98 24.63
CA GLY A 59 4.92 4.19 23.79
C GLY A 59 5.97 4.15 22.66
N LYS A 60 6.58 2.98 22.41
CA LYS A 60 7.66 2.76 21.43
C LYS A 60 7.17 2.18 20.11
N SER A 61 6.01 2.57 19.59
CA SER A 61 5.84 2.44 18.13
C SER A 61 6.41 3.70 17.49
N THR A 62 7.63 3.55 16.98
CA THR A 62 8.41 4.59 16.29
C THR A 62 8.27 4.50 14.78
N ALA A 63 7.34 3.67 14.29
CA ALA A 63 7.20 3.44 12.86
C ALA A 63 6.61 4.70 12.20
N PRO A 64 7.37 5.42 11.35
CA PRO A 64 6.83 6.55 10.60
C PRO A 64 5.76 6.07 9.59
N GLY A 65 4.87 6.96 9.13
CA GLY A 65 3.81 6.63 8.18
C GLY A 65 4.26 5.77 6.99
N TRP A 66 5.42 6.09 6.39
CA TRP A 66 5.98 5.32 5.27
C TRP A 66 6.28 3.85 5.61
N ARG A 67 6.59 3.54 6.87
CA ARG A 67 6.82 2.16 7.34
C ARG A 67 5.51 1.39 7.43
N ILE A 68 4.41 2.07 7.76
CA ILE A 68 3.05 1.50 7.70
C ILE A 68 2.75 1.09 6.25
N ILE A 69 2.97 2.01 5.29
CA ILE A 69 2.75 1.76 3.85
C ILE A 69 3.53 0.52 3.39
N ASN A 70 4.82 0.44 3.73
CA ASN A 70 5.66 -0.70 3.35
C ASN A 70 5.13 -2.03 3.93
N ARG A 71 4.74 -2.06 5.22
CA ARG A 71 4.13 -3.27 5.82
C ARG A 71 2.84 -3.68 5.13
N ARG A 72 2.01 -2.71 4.73
CA ARG A 72 0.76 -2.99 4.00
C ARG A 72 1.02 -3.51 2.59
N LEU A 73 1.98 -2.97 1.86
CA LEU A 73 2.40 -3.50 0.56
C LEU A 73 2.86 -4.97 0.66
N GLN A 74 3.63 -5.32 1.69
CA GLN A 74 4.02 -6.72 1.92
C GLN A 74 2.81 -7.61 2.29
N ALA A 75 1.85 -7.10 3.05
CA ALA A 75 0.62 -7.84 3.38
C ALA A 75 -0.23 -8.09 2.12
N LEU A 76 -0.47 -7.06 1.31
CA LEU A 76 -1.22 -7.14 0.06
C LEU A 76 -0.54 -8.07 -0.97
N ARG A 77 0.79 -8.09 -1.01
CA ARG A 77 1.56 -9.03 -1.82
C ARG A 77 1.36 -10.48 -1.38
N LYS A 78 1.36 -10.73 -0.07
CA LYS A 78 1.13 -12.07 0.50
C LYS A 78 -0.28 -12.58 0.27
N THR A 79 -1.25 -11.67 0.10
CA THR A 79 -2.62 -12.01 -0.30
C THR A 79 -2.81 -12.01 -1.83
N GLU A 80 -1.70 -11.97 -2.58
CA GLU A 80 -1.69 -12.07 -4.05
C GLU A 80 -2.47 -10.99 -4.80
N ARG A 81 -2.86 -9.89 -4.14
CA ARG A 81 -3.58 -8.76 -4.78
C ARG A 81 -2.66 -7.87 -5.60
N ILE A 82 -1.39 -7.80 -5.20
CA ILE A 82 -0.35 -7.02 -5.88
C ILE A 82 0.93 -7.84 -5.98
N ARG A 83 1.79 -7.50 -6.94
CA ARG A 83 3.15 -8.04 -7.06
C ARG A 83 4.18 -6.94 -7.11
N SER A 84 5.36 -7.23 -6.58
CA SER A 84 6.53 -6.36 -6.68
C SER A 84 7.24 -6.61 -8.01
N THR A 85 7.64 -5.53 -8.68
CA THR A 85 8.51 -5.54 -9.85
C THR A 85 9.80 -4.79 -9.53
N SER A 86 10.76 -4.73 -10.46
CA SER A 86 11.96 -3.89 -10.30
C SER A 86 11.67 -2.39 -10.32
N ARG A 87 10.50 -1.96 -10.81
CA ARG A 87 10.12 -0.55 -10.97
C ARG A 87 9.03 -0.07 -10.01
N GLY A 88 8.43 -0.98 -9.24
CA GLY A 88 7.31 -0.65 -8.36
C GLY A 88 6.31 -1.79 -8.20
N TRP A 89 5.08 -1.43 -7.89
CA TRP A 89 3.99 -2.36 -7.59
C TRP A 89 2.96 -2.35 -8.70
N VAL A 90 2.41 -3.52 -9.01
CA VAL A 90 1.31 -3.67 -9.97
C VAL A 90 0.23 -4.54 -9.34
N LEU A 91 -1.02 -4.33 -9.74
CA LEU A 91 -2.10 -5.28 -9.45
C LEU A 91 -1.75 -6.62 -10.11
N VAL A 92 -2.16 -7.69 -9.44
CA VAL A 92 -2.26 -9.00 -10.06
C VAL A 92 -3.68 -9.07 -10.61
N ASP A 93 -3.84 -9.20 -11.93
CA ASP A 93 -5.15 -9.56 -12.49
C ASP A 93 -5.59 -10.86 -11.82
N GLU A 94 -6.80 -10.86 -11.24
CA GLU A 94 -7.50 -12.11 -10.98
C GLU A 94 -7.73 -12.78 -12.33
N ALA A 95 -6.79 -13.65 -12.72
CA ALA A 95 -7.04 -14.61 -13.77
C ALA A 95 -7.99 -15.68 -13.20
N ALA A 96 -9.28 -15.40 -13.21
CA ALA A 96 -10.37 -16.38 -13.20
C ALA A 96 -11.67 -15.76 -13.73
#